data_AF-A0A9P3LB21-F1
#
_entry.id   AF-A0A9P3LB21-F1
#
_cell.length_a   1.000
_cell.length_b   1.000
_cell.length_c   1.000
_cell.angle_alpha   90.00
_cell.angle_beta   90.00
_cell.angle_gamma   90.00
#
_symmetry.space_group_name_H-M   'P 1'
#
loop_
_entity.id
_entity.type
_entity.pdbx_description
1 polymer ?
#
loop_
_entity_poly.entity_id
_entity_poly.type
_entity_poly.pdbx_seq_one_letter_code
_entity_poly.pdbx_strand_id
1 'polypeptide(L)'
;MHVHRFRPRAAAEWQLSLERLMQSEDASRSLLAALAFLAWDVLITLDDEAVHIWMTPFQPLKILYLFTRYYSVLALIILNTRTLTCKGWVIIEGTSAVLLEIVVEIILILRIYAMYTANRRLLYVLVPAFVAQVTIMVASLGVSLPQVRDSPHCAEVVFPTEIIAYSISSVAFEGILVALTLCKYFIARAEGWGRAGLMTILVRDGVWAFVLLFVANLANTLFFTIAPATLAALGFPWLLAILGALGPRLILNIRREHKRALPDSLDDIEVELSPITEYAAVDIDESDEINAWSSRLSLASWKSALSSRRSSVPWGTKTV
;
A
#
# COMPACT_ATOMS: atom_id res chain seq x y z
N MET A 1 -27.65 60.73 9.95
CA MET A 1 -27.77 60.01 8.66
C MET A 1 -26.63 58.97 8.51
N HIS A 2 -26.54 57.96 9.39
CA HIS A 2 -25.42 56.99 9.38
C HIS A 2 -25.83 55.50 9.45
N VAL A 3 -27.13 55.17 9.30
CA VAL A 3 -27.64 53.82 9.60
C VAL A 3 -27.58 52.85 8.40
N HIS A 4 -27.33 53.31 7.17
CA HIS A 4 -27.43 52.45 5.98
C HIS A 4 -26.14 51.70 5.56
N ARG A 5 -24.97 51.96 6.17
CA ARG A 5 -23.71 51.29 5.77
C ARG A 5 -23.39 49.97 6.51
N PHE A 6 -24.10 49.64 7.60
CA PHE A 6 -23.80 48.44 8.40
C PHE A 6 -24.54 47.16 7.95
N ARG A 7 -25.70 47.28 7.29
CA ARG A 7 -26.47 46.13 6.79
C ARG A 7 -25.77 45.23 5.75
N PRO A 8 -25.00 45.73 4.77
CA PRO A 8 -24.40 44.85 3.76
C PRO A 8 -23.24 44.01 4.30
N ARG A 9 -22.51 44.49 5.32
CA ARG A 9 -21.43 43.71 5.96
C ARG A 9 -21.96 42.55 6.78
N ALA A 10 -22.99 42.79 7.60
CA ALA A 10 -23.62 41.73 8.37
C ALA A 10 -24.25 40.66 7.45
N ALA A 11 -24.93 41.05 6.37
CA ALA A 11 -25.49 40.10 5.41
C ALA A 11 -24.41 39.26 4.71
N ALA A 12 -23.29 39.86 4.33
CA ALA A 12 -22.16 39.15 3.74
C ALA A 12 -21.48 38.19 4.74
N GLU A 13 -21.34 38.58 6.01
CA GLU A 13 -20.80 37.72 7.08
C GLU A 13 -21.69 36.51 7.37
N TRP A 14 -23.01 36.69 7.36
CA TRP A 14 -23.98 35.59 7.51
C TRP A 14 -23.96 34.62 6.33
N GLN A 15 -23.89 35.13 5.09
CA GLN A 15 -23.79 34.30 3.89
C GLN A 15 -22.52 33.46 3.89
N LEU A 16 -21.38 34.07 4.22
CA LEU A 16 -20.09 33.40 4.28
C LEU A 16 -20.04 32.34 5.40
N SER A 17 -20.74 32.58 6.51
CA SER A 17 -20.89 31.62 7.59
C SER A 17 -21.78 30.43 7.20
N LEU A 18 -22.88 30.68 6.49
CA LEU A 18 -23.75 29.62 5.93
C LEU A 18 -23.02 28.73 4.94
N GLU A 19 -22.24 29.31 4.02
CA GLU A 19 -21.43 28.56 3.06
C GLU A 19 -20.42 27.65 3.77
N ARG A 20 -19.73 28.15 4.80
CA ARG A 20 -18.79 27.34 5.60
C ARG A 20 -19.46 26.18 6.32
N LEU A 21 -20.67 26.40 6.87
CA LEU A 21 -21.43 25.35 7.55
C LEU A 21 -21.85 24.24 6.57
N MET A 22 -22.37 24.61 5.40
CA MET A 22 -22.76 23.65 4.36
C MET A 22 -21.55 22.83 3.90
N GLN A 23 -20.41 23.48 3.64
CA GLN A 23 -19.16 22.79 3.27
C GLN A 23 -18.68 21.81 4.33
N SER A 24 -18.81 22.15 5.62
CA SER A 24 -18.42 21.25 6.72
C SER A 24 -19.31 20.00 6.81
N GLU A 25 -20.60 20.15 6.50
CA GLU A 25 -21.55 19.05 6.51
C GLU A 25 -21.30 18.10 5.33
N ASP A 26 -21.07 18.65 4.13
CA ASP A 26 -20.76 17.88 2.94
C ASP A 26 -19.44 17.13 3.09
N ALA A 27 -18.43 17.74 3.73
CA ALA A 27 -17.18 17.07 4.03
C ALA A 27 -17.36 15.87 4.96
N SER A 28 -18.23 16.01 5.94
CA SER A 28 -18.53 14.94 6.89
C SER A 28 -19.31 13.79 6.24
N ARG A 29 -20.23 14.10 5.33
CA ARG A 29 -20.95 13.08 4.55
C ARG A 29 -19.99 12.32 3.63
N SER A 30 -19.04 13.02 3.00
CA SER A 30 -17.98 12.40 2.19
C SER A 30 -17.09 11.48 3.01
N LEU A 31 -16.72 11.89 4.23
CA LEU A 31 -15.94 11.08 5.17
C LEU A 31 -16.65 9.77 5.56
N LEU A 32 -17.96 9.84 5.82
CA LEU A 32 -18.79 8.67 6.08
C LEU A 32 -18.90 7.76 4.85
N ALA A 33 -18.99 8.35 3.65
CA ALA A 33 -19.03 7.59 2.41
C ALA A 33 -17.70 6.83 2.16
N ALA A 34 -16.56 7.45 2.44
CA ALA A 34 -15.25 6.79 2.35
C ALA A 34 -15.14 5.61 3.33
N LEU A 35 -15.60 5.78 4.58
CA LEU A 35 -15.66 4.69 5.55
C LEU A 35 -16.62 3.58 5.11
N ALA A 36 -17.80 3.93 4.62
CA ALA A 36 -18.77 2.95 4.13
C ALA A 36 -18.24 2.16 2.93
N PHE A 37 -17.54 2.82 2.00
CA PHE A 37 -16.86 2.16 0.89
C PHE A 37 -15.81 1.16 1.37
N LEU A 38 -14.94 1.57 2.30
CA LEU A 38 -13.92 0.68 2.84
C LEU A 38 -14.53 -0.48 3.64
N ALA A 39 -15.57 -0.22 4.42
CA ALA A 39 -16.30 -1.26 5.15
C ALA A 39 -16.94 -2.27 4.19
N TRP A 40 -17.57 -1.79 3.12
CA TRP A 40 -18.10 -2.64 2.05
C TRP A 40 -17.00 -3.49 1.40
N ASP A 41 -15.84 -2.89 1.08
CA ASP A 41 -14.69 -3.59 0.52
C ASP A 41 -14.18 -4.71 1.45
N VAL A 42 -14.10 -4.42 2.75
CA VAL A 42 -13.72 -5.40 3.77
C VAL A 42 -14.70 -6.57 3.74
N LEU A 43 -16.01 -6.29 3.84
CA LEU A 43 -17.05 -7.33 3.90
C LEU A 43 -16.99 -8.29 2.70
N ILE A 44 -16.86 -7.78 1.48
CA ILE A 44 -16.85 -8.63 0.27
C ILE A 44 -15.56 -9.44 0.10
N THR A 45 -14.50 -9.12 0.85
CA THR A 45 -13.21 -9.83 0.81
C THR A 45 -12.96 -10.67 2.05
N LEU A 46 -13.90 -10.73 3.01
CA LEU A 46 -13.74 -11.49 4.26
C LEU A 46 -13.59 -13.00 4.02
N ASP A 47 -14.34 -13.57 3.10
CA ASP A 47 -14.27 -15.02 2.79
C ASP A 47 -12.89 -15.41 2.29
N ASP A 48 -12.34 -14.62 1.37
CA ASP A 48 -10.99 -14.80 0.87
C ASP A 48 -9.93 -14.53 1.96
N GLU A 49 -10.16 -13.55 2.83
CA GLU A 49 -9.25 -13.21 3.92
C GLU A 49 -9.15 -14.36 4.94
N ALA A 50 -10.29 -14.97 5.31
CA ALA A 50 -10.34 -16.11 6.21
C ALA A 50 -9.42 -17.25 5.71
N VAL A 51 -9.54 -17.60 4.43
CA VAL A 51 -8.77 -18.69 3.82
C VAL A 51 -7.31 -18.32 3.58
N HIS A 52 -7.04 -17.15 2.99
CA HIS A 52 -5.70 -16.83 2.49
C HIS A 52 -4.83 -16.06 3.47
N ILE A 53 -5.39 -15.48 4.53
CA ILE A 53 -4.64 -14.70 5.52
C ILE A 53 -4.69 -15.41 6.87
N TRP A 54 -5.88 -15.71 7.39
CA TRP A 54 -6.04 -16.25 8.74
C TRP A 54 -5.57 -17.70 8.85
N MET A 55 -5.96 -18.58 7.93
CA MET A 55 -5.57 -20.00 7.92
C MET A 55 -4.13 -20.26 7.42
N THR A 56 -3.42 -19.23 6.96
CA THR A 56 -2.04 -19.38 6.46
C THR A 56 -1.00 -19.14 7.55
N PRO A 57 0.16 -19.85 7.50
CA PRO A 57 1.26 -19.62 8.43
C PRO A 57 1.75 -18.17 8.37
N PHE A 58 2.42 -17.75 9.44
CA PHE A 58 2.87 -16.37 9.58
C PHE A 58 3.91 -16.01 8.51
N GLN A 59 3.67 -14.93 7.77
CA GLN A 59 4.55 -14.40 6.73
C GLN A 59 4.64 -12.88 6.86
N PRO A 60 5.76 -12.23 6.49
CA PRO A 60 5.91 -10.78 6.61
C PRO A 60 4.84 -9.99 5.84
N LEU A 61 4.40 -10.48 4.67
CA LEU A 61 3.31 -9.87 3.89
C LEU A 61 1.96 -9.87 4.64
N LYS A 62 1.75 -10.81 5.58
CA LYS A 62 0.55 -10.85 6.45
C LYS A 62 0.50 -9.62 7.37
N ILE A 63 1.64 -9.16 7.88
CA ILE A 63 1.71 -7.97 8.73
C ILE A 63 1.33 -6.73 7.92
N LEU A 64 1.91 -6.55 6.73
CA LEU A 64 1.63 -5.41 5.85
C LEU A 64 0.15 -5.38 5.43
N TYR A 65 -0.42 -6.55 5.14
CA TYR A 65 -1.85 -6.71 4.84
C TYR A 65 -2.73 -6.29 6.02
N LEU A 66 -2.49 -6.87 7.20
CA LEU A 66 -3.30 -6.58 8.39
C LEU A 66 -3.16 -5.10 8.78
N PHE A 67 -1.96 -4.55 8.70
CA PHE A 67 -1.73 -3.14 8.97
C PHE A 67 -2.53 -2.27 8.00
N THR A 68 -2.31 -2.38 6.69
CA THR A 68 -3.00 -1.52 5.70
C THR A 68 -4.51 -1.60 5.80
N ARG A 69 -5.07 -2.79 6.01
CA ARG A 69 -6.52 -3.01 6.06
C ARG A 69 -7.15 -2.50 7.36
N TYR A 70 -6.66 -2.95 8.52
CA TYR A 70 -7.31 -2.62 9.79
C TYR A 70 -6.94 -1.22 10.29
N TYR A 71 -5.73 -0.74 9.99
CA TYR A 71 -5.33 0.62 10.34
C TYR A 71 -6.10 1.67 9.53
N SER A 72 -6.35 1.45 8.23
CA SER A 72 -7.15 2.39 7.41
C SER A 72 -8.60 2.49 7.91
N VAL A 73 -9.23 1.37 8.28
CA VAL A 73 -10.56 1.36 8.92
C VAL A 73 -10.51 2.12 10.25
N LEU A 74 -9.54 1.84 11.10
CA LEU A 74 -9.38 2.50 12.40
C LEU A 74 -9.21 4.02 12.24
N ALA A 75 -8.33 4.45 11.32
CA ALA A 75 -8.09 5.86 11.02
C ALA A 75 -9.38 6.56 10.57
N LEU A 76 -10.12 5.97 9.63
CA LEU A 76 -11.39 6.54 9.16
C LEU A 76 -12.48 6.57 10.25
N ILE A 77 -12.56 5.56 11.11
CA ILE A 77 -13.49 5.59 12.26
C ILE A 77 -13.13 6.75 13.18
N ILE A 78 -11.86 6.89 13.57
CA ILE A 78 -11.39 7.96 14.45
C ILE A 78 -11.74 9.34 13.86
N LEU A 79 -11.46 9.56 12.58
CA LEU A 79 -11.77 10.80 11.88
C LEU A 79 -13.28 11.09 11.86
N ASN A 80 -14.13 10.07 11.78
CA ASN A 80 -15.59 10.20 11.78
C ASN A 80 -16.20 10.46 13.17
N THR A 81 -15.54 10.06 14.27
CA THR A 81 -16.11 10.23 15.63
C THR A 81 -16.21 11.68 16.11
N ARG A 82 -15.52 12.62 15.45
CA ARG A 82 -15.47 14.06 15.80
C ARG A 82 -15.13 14.38 17.27
N THR A 83 -14.49 13.44 17.96
CA THR A 83 -14.01 13.64 19.34
C THR A 83 -12.73 14.45 19.40
N LEU A 84 -12.07 14.64 18.25
CA LEU A 84 -10.78 15.30 18.11
C LEU A 84 -10.94 16.82 18.00
N THR A 85 -9.98 17.54 18.57
CA THR A 85 -9.79 18.96 18.26
C THR A 85 -9.40 19.14 16.79
N CYS A 86 -9.58 20.33 16.24
CA CYS A 86 -9.20 20.67 14.87
C CYS A 86 -7.77 20.22 14.52
N LYS A 87 -6.83 20.59 15.40
CA LYS A 87 -5.42 20.21 15.28
C LYS A 87 -5.21 18.71 15.36
N GLY A 88 -5.91 18.02 16.28
CA GLY A 88 -5.85 16.56 16.41
C GLY A 88 -6.35 15.85 15.15
N TRP A 89 -7.40 16.36 14.52
CA TRP A 89 -7.94 15.82 13.27
C TRP A 89 -6.92 15.89 12.13
N VAL A 90 -6.32 17.06 11.89
CA VAL A 90 -5.29 17.24 10.85
C VAL A 90 -4.05 16.38 11.11
N ILE A 91 -3.61 16.28 12.37
CA ILE A 91 -2.47 15.44 12.74
C ILE A 91 -2.78 13.97 12.44
N ILE A 92 -3.93 13.47 12.89
CA ILE A 92 -4.30 12.06 12.70
C ILE A 92 -4.48 11.76 11.21
N GLU A 93 -5.13 12.64 10.46
CA GLU A 93 -5.32 12.47 9.02
C GLU A 93 -3.98 12.42 8.27
N GLY A 94 -3.11 13.43 8.47
CA GLY A 94 -1.82 13.51 7.78
C GLY A 94 -0.85 12.38 8.18
N THR A 95 -0.80 12.02 9.46
CA THR A 95 0.05 10.90 9.91
C THR A 95 -0.47 9.56 9.41
N SER A 96 -1.80 9.36 9.38
CA SER A 96 -2.39 8.13 8.83
C SER A 96 -2.12 7.99 7.33
N ALA A 97 -2.18 9.11 6.59
CA ALA A 97 -1.88 9.14 5.16
C ALA A 97 -0.44 8.71 4.88
N VAL A 98 0.54 9.35 5.54
CA VAL A 98 1.96 8.99 5.41
C VAL A 98 2.21 7.53 5.75
N LEU A 99 1.65 7.03 6.85
CA LEU A 99 1.87 5.65 7.29
C LEU A 99 1.29 4.63 6.31
N LEU A 100 0.07 4.84 5.82
CA LEU A 100 -0.53 3.93 4.86
C LEU A 100 0.20 3.98 3.51
N GLU A 101 0.58 5.16 3.06
CA GLU A 101 1.30 5.36 1.81
C GLU A 101 2.65 4.62 1.82
N ILE A 102 3.45 4.79 2.88
CA ILE A 102 4.71 4.05 3.08
C ILE A 102 4.48 2.54 2.97
N VAL A 103 3.45 2.01 3.63
CA VAL A 103 3.22 0.56 3.64
C VAL A 103 2.73 0.07 2.27
N VAL A 104 1.85 0.80 1.60
CA VAL A 104 1.41 0.47 0.24
C VAL A 104 2.58 0.52 -0.73
N GLU A 105 3.44 1.54 -0.68
CA GLU A 105 4.62 1.64 -1.54
C GLU A 105 5.60 0.49 -1.32
N ILE A 106 5.79 0.05 -0.07
CA ILE A 106 6.57 -1.16 0.21
C ILE A 106 5.94 -2.38 -0.50
N ILE A 107 4.61 -2.55 -0.45
CA ILE A 107 3.90 -3.63 -1.16
C ILE A 107 4.13 -3.52 -2.67
N LEU A 108 4.05 -2.31 -3.24
CA LEU A 108 4.27 -2.05 -4.66
C LEU A 108 5.72 -2.35 -5.09
N ILE A 109 6.72 -1.93 -4.31
CA ILE A 109 8.14 -2.19 -4.56
C ILE A 109 8.42 -3.70 -4.53
N LEU A 110 7.92 -4.41 -3.50
CA LEU A 110 8.05 -5.86 -3.40
C LEU A 110 7.45 -6.57 -4.61
N ARG A 111 6.33 -6.07 -5.10
CA ARG A 111 5.65 -6.61 -6.27
C ARG A 111 6.42 -6.36 -7.57
N ILE A 112 6.95 -5.15 -7.76
CA ILE A 112 7.83 -4.84 -8.90
C ILE A 112 9.08 -5.72 -8.86
N TYR A 113 9.67 -5.91 -7.69
CA TYR A 113 10.81 -6.81 -7.51
C TYR A 113 10.48 -8.26 -7.95
N ALA A 114 9.29 -8.77 -7.60
CA ALA A 114 8.82 -10.08 -8.07
C ALA A 114 8.59 -10.12 -9.58
N MET A 115 7.97 -9.08 -10.17
CA MET A 115 7.69 -9.00 -11.61
C MET A 115 8.96 -8.95 -12.48
N TYR A 116 10.03 -8.34 -11.97
CA TYR A 116 11.34 -8.26 -12.63
C TYR A 116 12.27 -9.41 -12.21
N THR A 117 11.69 -10.61 -11.99
CA THR A 117 12.42 -11.86 -11.69
C THR A 117 13.46 -11.70 -10.57
N ALA A 118 13.09 -10.99 -9.50
CA ALA A 118 13.95 -10.75 -8.34
C ALA A 118 15.30 -10.06 -8.68
N ASN A 119 15.32 -9.19 -9.68
CA ASN A 119 16.53 -8.45 -10.05
C ASN A 119 16.88 -7.38 -8.99
N ARG A 120 17.85 -7.69 -8.13
CA ARG A 120 18.32 -6.81 -7.04
C ARG A 120 18.83 -5.45 -7.50
N ARG A 121 19.25 -5.32 -8.76
CA ARG A 121 19.67 -4.02 -9.32
C ARG A 121 18.55 -2.98 -9.29
N LEU A 122 17.31 -3.42 -9.54
CA LEU A 122 16.15 -2.53 -9.51
C LEU A 122 15.87 -2.03 -8.08
N LEU A 123 16.06 -2.90 -7.09
CA LEU A 123 15.91 -2.54 -5.69
C LEU A 123 16.95 -1.50 -5.23
N TYR A 124 18.19 -1.60 -5.70
CA TYR A 124 19.23 -0.60 -5.42
C TYR A 124 18.92 0.79 -5.98
N VAL A 125 18.03 0.89 -6.98
CA VAL A 125 17.56 2.17 -7.53
C VAL A 125 16.29 2.64 -6.80
N LEU A 126 15.34 1.73 -6.58
CA LEU A 126 14.05 2.05 -5.96
C LEU A 126 14.15 2.40 -4.48
N VAL A 127 14.98 1.70 -3.70
CA VAL A 127 15.07 1.94 -2.25
C VAL A 127 15.62 3.33 -1.92
N PRO A 128 16.71 3.83 -2.54
CA PRO A 128 17.15 5.21 -2.30
C PRO A 128 16.11 6.25 -2.73
N ALA A 129 15.40 6.02 -3.85
CA ALA A 129 14.34 6.92 -4.30
C ALA A 129 13.16 6.95 -3.31
N PHE A 130 12.75 5.79 -2.80
CA PHE A 130 11.74 5.66 -1.75
C PHE A 130 12.16 6.35 -0.46
N VAL A 131 13.41 6.14 0.00
CA VAL A 131 13.92 6.81 1.19
C VAL A 131 13.94 8.32 1.00
N ALA A 132 14.37 8.82 -0.16
CA ALA A 132 14.34 10.24 -0.47
C ALA A 132 12.91 10.80 -0.42
N GLN A 133 11.95 10.14 -1.05
CA GLN A 133 10.55 10.53 -0.99
C GLN A 133 10.03 10.55 0.45
N VAL A 134 10.23 9.48 1.23
CA VAL A 134 9.77 9.41 2.62
C VAL A 134 10.39 10.52 3.46
N THR A 135 11.67 10.85 3.25
CA THR A 135 12.30 11.97 3.96
C THR A 135 11.66 13.31 3.62
N ILE A 136 11.32 13.54 2.35
CA ILE A 136 10.60 14.75 1.92
C ILE A 136 9.21 14.78 2.57
N MET A 137 8.48 13.67 2.55
CA MET A 137 7.14 13.60 3.12
C MET A 137 7.11 13.90 4.61
N VAL A 138 8.00 13.24 5.38
CA VAL A 138 8.08 13.43 6.83
C VAL A 138 8.56 14.84 7.18
N ALA A 139 9.53 15.39 6.44
CA ALA A 139 10.00 16.75 6.65
C ALA A 139 8.90 17.78 6.34
N SER A 140 8.23 17.66 5.19
CA SER A 140 7.11 18.52 4.80
C SER A 140 5.98 18.50 5.83
N LEU A 141 5.58 17.32 6.30
CA LEU A 141 4.56 17.20 7.34
C LEU A 141 5.03 17.83 8.65
N GLY A 142 6.26 17.53 9.09
CA GLY A 142 6.84 18.06 10.33
C GLY A 142 6.94 19.59 10.36
N VAL A 143 7.24 20.23 9.22
CA VAL A 143 7.26 21.70 9.09
C VAL A 143 5.85 22.29 9.03
N SER A 144 4.88 21.55 8.49
CA SER A 144 3.50 22.01 8.31
C SER A 144 2.66 21.93 9.58
N LEU A 145 2.81 20.87 10.37
CA LEU A 145 2.04 20.65 11.62
C LEU A 145 2.08 21.81 12.63
N PRO A 146 3.22 22.46 12.93
CA PRO A 146 3.25 23.58 13.89
C PRO A 146 2.61 24.87 13.34
N GLN A 147 2.41 24.96 12.02
CA GLN A 147 1.82 26.14 11.38
C GLN A 147 0.28 26.12 11.40
N VAL A 148 -0.32 24.97 11.73
CA VAL A 148 -1.77 24.83 11.91
C VAL A 148 -2.20 25.62 13.15
N ARG A 149 -2.82 26.78 12.93
CA ARG A 149 -3.40 27.61 13.99
C ARG A 149 -4.78 27.11 14.36
N ASP A 150 -5.07 27.11 15.66
CA ASP A 150 -6.42 26.86 16.18
C ASP A 150 -7.34 28.04 15.79
N SER A 151 -8.10 27.87 14.71
CA SER A 151 -9.18 28.79 14.36
C SER A 151 -10.52 28.23 14.83
N PRO A 152 -11.43 29.07 15.36
CA PRO A 152 -12.81 28.65 15.61
C PRO A 152 -13.41 28.26 14.24
N HIS A 153 -13.72 26.97 14.08
CA HIS A 153 -14.27 26.30 12.87
C HIS A 153 -13.28 25.66 11.88
N CYS A 154 -11.99 25.49 12.20
CA CYS A 154 -11.03 24.86 11.25
C CYS A 154 -10.99 25.53 9.86
N ALA A 155 -11.46 26.77 9.73
CA ALA A 155 -11.79 27.37 8.44
C ALA A 155 -10.56 28.00 7.74
N GLU A 156 -9.45 28.13 8.46
CA GLU A 156 -8.21 28.75 7.95
C GLU A 156 -7.01 27.83 8.22
N VAL A 157 -7.05 26.61 7.70
CA VAL A 157 -5.81 25.84 7.51
C VAL A 157 -5.14 26.39 6.26
N VAL A 158 -4.28 27.40 6.43
CA VAL A 158 -3.37 27.83 5.37
C VAL A 158 -2.32 26.75 5.25
N PHE A 159 -2.51 25.86 4.29
CA PHE A 159 -1.52 24.85 3.97
C PHE A 159 -0.26 25.54 3.41
N PRO A 160 0.91 25.38 4.05
CA PRO A 160 2.13 25.95 3.53
C PRO A 160 2.54 25.26 2.23
N THR A 161 3.33 25.96 1.43
CA THR A 161 3.95 25.48 0.18
C THR A 161 4.66 24.12 0.36
N GLU A 162 5.08 23.79 1.58
CA GLU A 162 5.74 22.52 1.92
C GLU A 162 4.89 21.28 1.67
N ILE A 163 3.56 21.36 1.74
CA ILE A 163 2.68 20.21 1.44
C ILE A 163 2.59 19.97 -0.09
N ILE A 164 2.86 20.99 -0.90
CA ILE A 164 3.01 20.82 -2.34
C ILE A 164 4.24 19.94 -2.64
N ALA A 165 5.34 20.14 -1.89
CA ALA A 165 6.53 19.29 -2.01
C ALA A 165 6.24 17.82 -1.63
N TYR A 166 5.47 17.59 -0.55
CA TYR A 166 4.95 16.26 -0.19
C TYR A 166 4.19 15.63 -1.36
N SER A 167 3.22 16.37 -1.91
CA SER A 167 2.30 15.86 -2.94
C SER A 167 3.02 15.54 -4.26
N ILE A 168 3.91 16.44 -4.70
CA ILE A 168 4.70 16.23 -5.92
C ILE A 168 5.65 15.04 -5.76
N SER A 169 6.33 14.93 -4.61
CA SER A 169 7.25 13.82 -4.36
C SER A 169 6.52 12.47 -4.37
N SER A 170 5.36 12.41 -3.73
CA SER A 170 4.48 11.24 -3.71
C SER A 170 4.03 10.83 -5.12
N VAL A 171 3.46 11.75 -5.89
CA VAL A 171 2.99 11.47 -7.27
C VAL A 171 4.15 11.09 -8.19
N ALA A 172 5.33 11.70 -8.01
CA ALA A 172 6.51 11.37 -8.80
C ALA A 172 6.97 9.93 -8.56
N PHE A 173 7.04 9.49 -7.29
CA PHE A 173 7.45 8.13 -6.97
C PHE A 173 6.41 7.10 -7.42
N GLU A 174 5.13 7.33 -7.14
CA GLU A 174 4.04 6.48 -7.60
C GLU A 174 4.04 6.38 -9.14
N GLY A 175 4.30 7.49 -9.84
CA GLY A 175 4.47 7.53 -11.29
C GLY A 175 5.62 6.64 -11.80
N ILE A 176 6.76 6.60 -11.09
CA ILE A 176 7.86 5.68 -11.40
C ILE A 176 7.41 4.22 -11.25
N LEU A 177 6.71 3.89 -10.16
CA LEU A 177 6.21 2.53 -9.92
C LEU A 177 5.23 2.07 -11.00
N VAL A 178 4.28 2.93 -11.38
CA VAL A 178 3.31 2.64 -12.45
C VAL A 178 4.01 2.53 -13.81
N ALA A 179 4.95 3.42 -14.12
CA ALA A 179 5.70 3.38 -15.37
C ALA A 179 6.50 2.08 -15.54
N LEU A 180 7.19 1.63 -14.48
CA LEU A 180 7.91 0.35 -14.48
C LEU A 180 6.94 -0.84 -14.68
N THR A 181 5.82 -0.83 -13.97
CA THR A 181 4.80 -1.88 -14.06
C THR A 181 4.21 -1.96 -15.48
N LEU A 182 3.86 -0.82 -16.08
CA LEU A 182 3.36 -0.74 -17.45
C LEU A 182 4.42 -1.16 -18.48
N CYS A 183 5.67 -0.70 -18.32
CA CYS A 183 6.77 -1.09 -19.20
C CYS A 183 6.93 -2.62 -19.23
N LYS A 184 6.95 -3.26 -18.06
CA LYS A 184 7.03 -4.72 -17.98
C LYS A 184 5.81 -5.41 -18.59
N TYR A 185 4.61 -4.86 -18.39
CA TYR A 185 3.38 -5.37 -18.99
C TYR A 185 3.44 -5.34 -20.53
N PHE A 186 3.89 -4.24 -21.13
CA PHE A 186 4.01 -4.12 -22.58
C PHE A 186 5.11 -5.02 -23.16
N ILE A 187 6.26 -5.13 -22.49
CA ILE A 187 7.33 -6.07 -22.91
C ILE A 187 6.81 -7.50 -22.89
N ALA A 188 6.18 -7.93 -21.79
CA ALA A 188 5.62 -9.27 -21.68
C ALA A 188 4.56 -9.54 -22.76
N ARG A 189 3.79 -8.52 -23.15
CA ARG A 189 2.80 -8.60 -24.23
C ARG A 189 3.45 -8.80 -25.59
N ALA A 190 4.56 -8.10 -25.86
CA ALA A 190 5.29 -8.18 -27.11
C ALA A 190 6.03 -9.52 -27.29
N GLU A 191 6.55 -10.10 -26.21
CA GLU A 191 7.30 -11.38 -26.22
C GLU A 191 6.42 -12.63 -26.41
N GLY A 192 5.08 -12.47 -26.52
CA GLY A 192 4.14 -13.55 -26.74
C GLY A 192 3.66 -14.21 -25.45
N TRP A 193 2.50 -13.76 -24.95
CA TRP A 193 1.82 -14.23 -23.73
C TRP A 193 1.44 -15.72 -23.67
N GLY A 194 1.72 -16.50 -24.71
CA GLY A 194 1.13 -17.83 -24.95
C GLY A 194 1.63 -18.98 -24.07
N ARG A 195 2.67 -18.82 -23.24
CA ARG A 195 3.27 -19.92 -22.47
C ARG A 195 3.19 -19.83 -20.94
N ALA A 196 2.74 -18.70 -20.37
CA ALA A 196 2.70 -18.52 -18.91
C ALA A 196 1.39 -17.86 -18.45
N GLY A 197 0.27 -18.58 -18.57
CA GLY A 197 -1.08 -18.08 -18.24
C GLY A 197 -1.19 -17.47 -16.82
N LEU A 198 -0.53 -18.08 -15.83
CA LEU A 198 -0.53 -17.62 -14.44
C LEU A 198 0.14 -16.23 -14.27
N MET A 199 1.32 -16.05 -14.87
CA MET A 199 2.04 -14.76 -14.81
C MET A 199 1.25 -13.68 -15.57
N THR A 200 0.59 -14.04 -16.66
CA THR A 200 -0.22 -13.13 -17.48
C THR A 200 -1.44 -12.59 -16.73
N ILE A 201 -2.18 -13.44 -16.01
CA ILE A 201 -3.35 -13.01 -15.21
C ILE A 201 -2.89 -12.12 -14.05
N LEU A 202 -1.82 -12.54 -13.35
CA LEU A 202 -1.32 -11.84 -12.16
C LEU A 202 -0.74 -10.46 -12.49
N VAL A 203 -0.09 -10.31 -13.65
CA VAL A 203 0.41 -9.02 -14.13
C VAL A 203 -0.75 -8.13 -14.62
N ARG A 204 -1.69 -8.67 -15.40
CA ARG A 204 -2.83 -7.88 -15.92
C ARG A 204 -3.70 -7.32 -14.80
N ASP A 205 -4.13 -8.19 -13.89
CA ASP A 205 -5.02 -7.81 -12.79
C ASP A 205 -4.25 -6.95 -11.76
N GLY A 206 -2.93 -7.08 -11.76
CA GLY A 206 -2.04 -6.26 -10.99
C GLY A 206 -1.89 -4.82 -11.45
N VAL A 207 -1.71 -4.60 -12.75
CA VAL A 207 -1.47 -3.29 -13.35
C VAL A 207 -2.62 -2.32 -13.06
N TRP A 208 -3.87 -2.78 -13.07
CA TRP A 208 -5.03 -1.93 -12.78
C TRP A 208 -4.98 -1.31 -11.40
N ALA A 209 -4.56 -2.06 -10.38
CA ALA A 209 -4.45 -1.53 -9.03
C ALA A 209 -3.33 -0.47 -8.93
N PHE A 210 -2.18 -0.66 -9.60
CA PHE A 210 -1.14 0.36 -9.70
C PHE A 210 -1.67 1.65 -10.36
N VAL A 211 -2.37 1.51 -11.49
CA VAL A 211 -2.95 2.66 -12.20
C VAL A 211 -3.99 3.38 -11.35
N LEU A 212 -4.86 2.64 -10.65
CA LEU A 212 -5.87 3.22 -9.77
C LEU A 212 -5.25 3.94 -8.56
N LEU A 213 -4.20 3.39 -7.96
CA LEU A 213 -3.45 4.04 -6.87
C LEU A 213 -2.81 5.35 -7.34
N PHE A 214 -2.17 5.34 -8.51
CA PHE A 214 -1.62 6.56 -9.12
C PHE A 214 -2.69 7.60 -9.43
N VAL A 215 -3.82 7.19 -10.03
CA VAL A 215 -4.93 8.11 -10.32
C VAL A 215 -5.52 8.69 -9.04
N ALA A 216 -5.69 7.88 -7.99
CA ALA A 216 -6.18 8.34 -6.70
C ALA A 216 -5.22 9.36 -6.07
N ASN A 217 -3.92 9.08 -6.10
CA ASN A 217 -2.90 9.97 -5.56
C ASN A 217 -2.76 11.28 -6.36
N LEU A 218 -2.83 11.18 -7.69
CA LEU A 218 -2.85 12.34 -8.59
C LEU A 218 -4.10 13.19 -8.36
N ALA A 219 -5.28 12.56 -8.26
CA ALA A 219 -6.53 13.26 -7.97
C ALA A 219 -6.46 13.98 -6.60
N ASN A 220 -5.93 13.32 -5.57
CA ASN A 220 -5.71 13.91 -4.26
C ASN A 220 -4.80 15.15 -4.36
N THR A 221 -3.72 15.06 -5.12
CA THR A 221 -2.79 16.18 -5.36
C THR A 221 -3.44 17.34 -6.12
N LEU A 222 -4.28 17.04 -7.11
CA LEU A 222 -5.03 18.06 -7.86
C LEU A 222 -6.08 18.76 -6.98
N PHE A 223 -6.78 18.00 -6.13
CA PHE A 223 -7.68 18.60 -5.13
C PHE A 223 -6.91 19.51 -4.18
N PHE A 224 -5.72 19.12 -3.78
CA PHE A 224 -4.89 19.92 -2.89
C PHE A 224 -4.35 21.21 -3.53
N THR A 225 -4.00 21.18 -4.83
CA THR A 225 -3.32 22.30 -5.51
C THR A 225 -4.27 23.29 -6.19
N ILE A 226 -5.43 22.81 -6.66
CA ILE A 226 -6.36 23.62 -7.47
C ILE A 226 -7.64 23.93 -6.71
N ALA A 227 -8.11 23.02 -5.86
CA ALA A 227 -9.41 23.16 -5.21
C ALA A 227 -9.32 24.07 -3.96
N PRO A 228 -10.42 24.72 -3.56
CA PRO A 228 -10.46 25.44 -2.30
C PRO A 228 -10.15 24.51 -1.12
N ALA A 229 -9.60 25.04 -0.03
CA ALA A 229 -9.12 24.26 1.13
C ALA A 229 -10.15 23.28 1.70
N THR A 230 -11.45 23.59 1.55
CA THR A 230 -12.56 22.71 1.96
C THR A 230 -12.70 21.46 1.10
N LEU A 231 -12.43 21.53 -0.20
CA LEU A 231 -12.39 20.39 -1.11
C LEU A 231 -11.10 19.57 -0.94
N ALA A 232 -9.97 20.23 -0.64
CA ALA A 232 -8.71 19.56 -0.33
C ALA A 232 -8.83 18.64 0.90
N ALA A 233 -9.61 19.04 1.91
CA ALA A 233 -9.92 18.23 3.09
C ALA A 233 -10.73 16.95 2.78
N LEU A 234 -11.28 16.80 1.56
CA LEU A 234 -11.99 15.58 1.14
C LEU A 234 -11.06 14.54 0.53
N GLY A 235 -9.88 14.94 0.06
CA GLY A 235 -9.00 14.07 -0.71
C GLY A 235 -8.37 12.97 0.16
N PHE A 236 -7.80 13.35 1.31
CA PHE A 236 -7.09 12.41 2.18
C PHE A 236 -7.95 11.25 2.69
N PRO A 237 -9.20 11.45 3.15
CA PRO A 237 -10.01 10.32 3.59
C PRO A 237 -10.31 9.31 2.49
N TRP A 238 -10.55 9.79 1.27
CA TRP A 238 -10.71 8.92 0.10
C TRP A 238 -9.39 8.23 -0.26
N LEU A 239 -8.25 8.91 -0.14
CA LEU A 239 -6.94 8.29 -0.30
C LEU A 239 -6.73 7.17 0.73
N LEU A 240 -7.03 7.39 2.03
CA LEU A 240 -6.95 6.35 3.07
C LEU A 240 -7.84 5.15 2.72
N ALA A 241 -9.06 5.39 2.26
CA ALA A 241 -9.99 4.34 1.86
C ALA A 241 -9.48 3.54 0.66
N ILE A 242 -8.93 4.22 -0.36
CA ILE A 242 -8.39 3.57 -1.56
C ILE A 242 -7.12 2.78 -1.24
N LEU A 243 -6.19 3.34 -0.46
CA LEU A 243 -5.00 2.65 0.02
C LEU A 243 -5.37 1.41 0.85
N GLY A 244 -6.38 1.55 1.72
CA GLY A 244 -6.94 0.48 2.55
C GLY A 244 -7.68 -0.62 1.79
N ALA A 245 -8.25 -0.32 0.62
CA ALA A 245 -8.96 -1.30 -0.22
C ALA A 245 -8.01 -1.97 -1.24
N LEU A 246 -7.28 -1.17 -2.02
CA LEU A 246 -6.44 -1.68 -3.11
C LEU A 246 -5.15 -2.34 -2.60
N GLY A 247 -4.49 -1.78 -1.59
CA GLY A 247 -3.25 -2.32 -1.04
C GLY A 247 -3.38 -3.78 -0.60
N PRO A 248 -4.35 -4.13 0.26
CA PRO A 248 -4.62 -5.51 0.65
C PRO A 248 -5.01 -6.44 -0.51
N ARG A 249 -5.81 -5.97 -1.47
CA ARG A 249 -6.20 -6.76 -2.66
C ARG A 249 -5.01 -7.18 -3.51
N LEU A 250 -3.95 -6.38 -3.57
CA LEU A 250 -2.72 -6.76 -4.27
C LEU A 250 -2.07 -8.01 -3.68
N ILE A 251 -2.04 -8.10 -2.35
CA ILE A 251 -1.49 -9.25 -1.63
C ILE A 251 -2.43 -10.45 -1.77
N LEU A 252 -3.74 -10.22 -1.60
CA LEU A 252 -4.76 -11.27 -1.65
C LEU A 252 -4.80 -11.95 -3.03
N ASN A 253 -4.76 -11.17 -4.11
CA ASN A 253 -4.76 -11.70 -5.48
C ASN A 253 -3.56 -12.60 -5.73
N ILE A 254 -2.37 -12.24 -5.25
CA ILE A 254 -1.16 -13.08 -5.39
C ILE A 254 -1.32 -14.39 -4.61
N ARG A 255 -1.87 -14.35 -3.39
CA ARG A 255 -2.06 -15.55 -2.56
C ARG A 255 -3.11 -16.49 -3.14
N ARG A 256 -4.21 -15.95 -3.66
CA ARG A 256 -5.25 -16.73 -4.34
C ARG A 256 -4.69 -17.47 -5.55
N GLU A 257 -3.90 -16.78 -6.36
CA GLU A 257 -3.28 -17.40 -7.54
C GLU A 257 -2.18 -18.39 -7.17
N HIS A 258 -1.39 -18.14 -6.12
CA HIS A 258 -0.42 -19.11 -5.62
C HIS A 258 -1.11 -20.41 -5.16
N LYS A 259 -2.24 -20.32 -4.45
CA LYS A 259 -3.03 -21.50 -4.05
C LYS A 259 -3.62 -22.24 -5.26
N ARG A 260 -4.12 -21.52 -6.27
CA ARG A 260 -4.62 -22.12 -7.53
C ARG A 260 -3.53 -22.79 -8.36
N ALA A 261 -2.33 -22.24 -8.36
CA ALA A 261 -1.16 -22.78 -9.04
C ALA A 261 -0.55 -23.99 -8.32
N LEU A 262 -0.94 -24.22 -7.07
CA LEU A 262 -0.66 -25.41 -6.29
C LEU A 262 -1.94 -26.28 -6.20
N PRO A 263 -2.47 -26.82 -7.32
CA PRO A 263 -3.60 -27.75 -7.24
C PRO A 263 -3.12 -29.09 -6.67
N ASP A 264 -3.90 -29.67 -5.74
CA ASP A 264 -4.13 -31.08 -5.33
C ASP A 264 -3.04 -32.15 -5.48
N SER A 265 -1.87 -31.88 -6.03
CA SER A 265 -0.80 -32.84 -6.26
C SER A 265 -0.10 -33.25 -4.97
N LEU A 266 -0.14 -32.45 -3.92
CA LEU A 266 0.32 -32.91 -2.60
C LEU A 266 -0.77 -33.66 -1.86
N ASP A 267 -2.05 -33.31 -2.01
CA ASP A 267 -3.15 -34.08 -1.42
C ASP A 267 -3.37 -35.42 -2.15
N ASP A 268 -3.18 -35.48 -3.48
CA ASP A 268 -3.18 -36.72 -4.28
C ASP A 268 -1.93 -37.57 -4.01
N ILE A 269 -0.77 -36.95 -3.73
CA ILE A 269 0.44 -37.68 -3.29
C ILE A 269 0.27 -38.19 -1.85
N GLU A 270 -0.43 -37.45 -0.98
CA GLU A 270 -0.68 -37.85 0.41
C GLU A 270 -1.81 -38.90 0.51
N VAL A 271 -2.75 -38.92 -0.43
CA VAL A 271 -3.78 -39.97 -0.57
C VAL A 271 -3.23 -41.25 -1.23
N GLU A 272 -2.25 -41.19 -2.13
CA GLU A 272 -1.55 -42.40 -2.62
C GLU A 272 -0.53 -42.99 -1.63
N LEU A 273 -0.13 -42.25 -0.58
CA LEU A 273 0.83 -42.72 0.43
C LEU A 273 0.20 -43.17 1.75
N SER A 274 -1.03 -43.66 1.76
CA SER A 274 -1.50 -44.59 2.81
C SER A 274 -2.55 -45.57 2.23
N PRO A 275 -2.22 -46.87 2.16
CA PRO A 275 -2.13 -47.71 3.36
C PRO A 275 -0.99 -48.74 3.27
N ILE A 276 0.22 -48.42 3.76
CA ILE A 276 1.25 -49.45 4.00
C ILE A 276 1.84 -49.42 5.42
N THR A 277 1.60 -48.38 6.21
CA THR A 277 2.08 -48.33 7.61
C THR A 277 1.04 -48.81 8.62
N GLU A 278 0.55 -50.04 8.48
CA GLU A 278 -0.08 -50.77 9.59
C GLU A 278 0.73 -52.00 10.04
N TYR A 279 1.86 -52.34 9.42
CA TYR A 279 2.72 -53.41 9.91
C TYR A 279 4.20 -53.15 9.63
N ALA A 280 4.92 -52.65 10.64
CA ALA A 280 6.28 -53.09 10.99
C ALA A 280 6.78 -52.23 12.16
N ALA A 281 6.60 -52.73 13.38
CA ALA A 281 7.48 -52.39 14.48
C ALA A 281 8.85 -53.03 14.21
N VAL A 282 9.86 -52.23 13.85
CA VAL A 282 11.27 -52.56 14.04
C VAL A 282 12.00 -51.25 14.35
N ASP A 283 12.54 -51.19 15.57
CA ASP A 283 13.42 -50.14 16.06
C ASP A 283 14.61 -49.92 15.13
N ILE A 284 14.81 -48.70 14.61
CA ILE A 284 16.15 -48.12 14.37
C ILE A 284 16.09 -46.62 14.69
N ASP A 285 17.07 -46.23 15.49
CA ASP A 285 17.43 -44.93 16.04
C ASP A 285 17.73 -43.87 14.94
N GLU A 286 16.83 -42.91 14.69
CA GLU A 286 17.09 -41.82 13.73
C GLU A 286 16.33 -40.51 14.05
N SER A 287 16.19 -40.17 15.33
CA SER A 287 15.50 -38.94 15.77
C SER A 287 16.36 -37.66 15.67
N ASP A 288 17.65 -37.77 15.34
CA ASP A 288 18.57 -36.62 15.30
C ASP A 288 18.79 -36.02 13.89
N GLU A 289 18.48 -36.74 12.81
CA GLU A 289 18.68 -36.21 11.46
C GLU A 289 17.54 -35.30 10.98
N ILE A 290 16.27 -35.59 11.33
CA ILE A 290 15.11 -34.83 10.82
C ILE A 290 15.11 -33.37 11.32
N ASN A 291 15.58 -33.13 12.54
CA ASN A 291 15.73 -31.77 13.09
C ASN A 291 16.92 -31.01 12.49
N ALA A 292 17.95 -31.72 12.03
CA ALA A 292 19.08 -31.11 11.32
C ALA A 292 18.73 -30.74 9.87
N TRP A 293 17.79 -31.45 9.23
CA TRP A 293 17.31 -31.13 7.88
C TRP A 293 16.35 -29.92 7.86
N SER A 294 15.43 -29.81 8.83
CA SER A 294 14.49 -28.67 8.91
C SER A 294 15.21 -27.33 9.17
N SER A 295 16.25 -27.35 10.00
CA SER A 295 17.09 -26.18 10.29
C SER A 295 18.01 -25.80 9.11
N ARG A 296 18.46 -26.76 8.29
CA ARG A 296 19.27 -26.49 7.08
C ARG A 296 18.45 -25.94 5.91
N LEU A 297 17.17 -26.29 5.78
CA LEU A 297 16.31 -25.80 4.69
C LEU A 297 15.94 -24.32 4.81
N SER A 298 15.93 -23.74 6.02
CA SER A 298 15.61 -22.30 6.21
C SER A 298 16.77 -21.34 5.93
N LEU A 299 18.03 -21.80 5.99
CA LEU A 299 19.23 -20.96 5.84
C LEU A 299 20.06 -21.25 4.58
N ALA A 300 19.97 -22.46 4.00
CA ALA A 300 20.75 -22.83 2.82
C ALA A 300 20.18 -22.27 1.50
N SER A 301 18.87 -22.02 1.43
CA SER A 301 18.20 -21.41 0.25
C SER A 301 18.72 -19.99 -0.05
N TRP A 302 19.12 -19.23 0.97
CA TRP A 302 19.58 -17.84 0.81
C TRP A 302 21.10 -17.72 0.65
N LYS A 303 21.88 -18.65 1.20
CA LYS A 303 23.36 -18.61 1.12
C LYS A 303 23.91 -19.22 -0.18
N SER A 304 23.29 -20.25 -0.76
CA SER A 304 23.75 -20.86 -2.02
C SER A 304 23.54 -19.95 -3.24
N ALA A 305 22.51 -19.09 -3.21
CA ALA A 305 22.28 -18.06 -4.23
C ALA A 305 23.27 -16.88 -4.17
N LEU A 306 24.07 -16.76 -3.10
CA LEU A 306 25.04 -15.67 -2.88
C LEU A 306 26.50 -16.10 -3.10
N SER A 307 26.85 -17.39 -3.05
CA SER A 307 28.24 -17.86 -3.23
C SER A 307 28.61 -18.29 -4.65
N SER A 308 27.65 -18.58 -5.54
CA SER A 308 27.96 -19.06 -6.90
C SER A 308 28.39 -17.98 -7.91
N ARG A 309 28.46 -16.70 -7.52
CA ARG A 309 28.76 -15.57 -8.44
C ARG A 309 30.07 -14.82 -8.16
N ARG A 310 31.02 -15.46 -7.47
CA ARG A 310 32.34 -14.88 -7.16
C ARG A 310 33.51 -15.78 -7.58
N SER A 311 33.52 -16.31 -8.81
CA SER A 311 34.75 -16.87 -9.41
C SER A 311 34.60 -17.09 -10.92
N SER A 312 34.79 -16.04 -11.72
CA SER A 312 35.29 -16.17 -13.10
C SER A 312 35.69 -14.80 -13.67
N VAL A 313 36.85 -14.30 -13.21
CA VAL A 313 37.69 -13.35 -13.96
C VAL A 313 39.08 -13.98 -14.02
N PRO A 314 39.57 -14.44 -15.18
CA PRO A 314 40.98 -14.79 -15.33
C PRO A 314 41.74 -13.64 -16.00
N TRP A 315 42.70 -13.07 -15.29
CA TRP A 315 43.79 -12.27 -15.84
C TRP A 315 45.11 -13.05 -15.75
N GLY A 316 45.76 -13.25 -16.91
CA GLY A 316 47.21 -13.48 -17.13
C GLY A 316 47.82 -14.81 -16.64
N THR A 317 48.92 -15.37 -17.17
CA THR A 317 49.89 -14.96 -18.21
C THR A 317 50.93 -16.09 -18.41
N LYS A 318 51.49 -16.23 -19.64
CA LYS A 318 52.80 -16.82 -20.06
C LYS A 318 52.98 -18.35 -19.87
N THR A 319 53.69 -19.14 -20.69
CA THR A 319 54.93 -19.01 -21.49
C THR A 319 55.00 -20.11 -22.58
N VAL A 320 55.54 -19.81 -23.77
CA VAL A 320 56.75 -20.41 -24.39
C VAL A 320 57.45 -19.30 -25.16
#